data_AF-A0AAD2F1T8-F1
#
_entry.id   AF-A0AAD2F1T8-F1
#
_cell.length_a   1.000
_cell.length_b   1.000
_cell.length_c   1.000
_cell.angle_alpha   90.00
_cell.angle_beta   90.00
_cell.angle_gamma   90.00
#
_symmetry.space_group_name_H-M   'P 1'
#
loop_
_entity.id
_entity.type
_entity.pdbx_description
1 polymer ?
#
loop_
_entity_poly.entity_id
_entity_poly.type
_entity_poly.pdbx_seq_one_letter_code
_entity_poly.pdbx_strand_id
1 'polypeptide(L)'
;MAELSKADGKSEYYELLALLASDGDDQGAQPSSAEDTEGDDGFENAFFSGIDLEEEAADHRPLEAPVNASDFGDPRLQFVFERTKENIRTACKVNTKPGPRKNALRWIFVPGSPDKYSLEFELCCTAMGARPLVLRARTQYQLWKAGIVLPEPLDLLSVSLPHAFTSEIMTIIGLEACVGLADMIWSWPGISGVFLRKRSQDILGLDEQGYRMALRELMANGFVASGHACLYFIARNPDLMTAAQLRRFSFSRSIHGDT
;
A
#
# COMPACT_ATOMS: atom_id res chain seq x y z
N MET A 1 10.32 -36.54 17.52
CA MET A 1 10.90 -36.38 16.17
C MET A 1 9.77 -36.49 15.18
N ALA A 2 9.35 -35.37 14.60
CA ALA A 2 8.39 -35.32 13.51
C ALA A 2 8.91 -34.29 12.51
N GLU A 3 9.29 -34.76 11.34
CA GLU A 3 9.82 -33.96 10.24
C GLU A 3 8.68 -33.12 9.64
N LEU A 4 8.80 -31.80 9.76
CA LEU A 4 7.98 -30.85 9.04
C LEU A 4 8.46 -30.82 7.58
N SER A 5 7.63 -31.41 6.73
CA SER A 5 7.71 -31.32 5.26
C SER A 5 7.88 -29.86 4.83
N LYS A 6 8.99 -29.59 4.15
CA LYS A 6 9.21 -28.35 3.40
C LYS A 6 8.32 -28.38 2.16
N ALA A 7 7.08 -27.91 2.31
CA ALA A 7 6.21 -27.61 1.18
C ALA A 7 6.59 -26.25 0.56
N ASP A 8 6.47 -26.19 -0.75
CA ASP A 8 7.27 -25.42 -1.68
C ASP A 8 6.71 -24.00 -1.94
N GLY A 9 7.21 -23.01 -1.20
CA GLY A 9 6.81 -21.60 -1.37
C GLY A 9 7.15 -20.98 -2.74
N LYS A 10 7.82 -21.72 -3.64
CA LYS A 10 8.00 -21.31 -5.04
C LYS A 10 6.72 -21.55 -5.87
N SER A 11 5.93 -22.58 -5.57
CA SER A 11 4.75 -22.94 -6.36
C SER A 11 3.67 -21.84 -6.33
N GLU A 12 3.39 -21.28 -5.14
CA GLU A 12 2.35 -20.26 -4.97
C GLU A 12 2.73 -18.91 -5.61
N TYR A 13 4.03 -18.58 -5.67
CA TYR A 13 4.53 -17.37 -6.35
C TYR A 13 4.37 -17.47 -7.87
N TYR A 14 4.67 -18.64 -8.46
CA TYR A 14 4.47 -18.87 -9.88
C TYR A 14 3.00 -19.01 -10.25
N GLU A 15 2.14 -19.53 -9.36
CA GLU A 15 0.68 -19.51 -9.58
C GLU A 15 0.13 -18.08 -9.62
N LEU A 16 0.58 -17.18 -8.74
CA LEU A 16 0.16 -15.78 -8.72
C LEU A 16 0.64 -15.02 -9.97
N LEU A 17 1.85 -15.30 -10.46
CA LEU A 17 2.36 -14.75 -11.72
C LEU A 17 1.68 -15.36 -12.95
N ALA A 18 1.42 -16.67 -12.96
CA ALA A 18 0.71 -17.36 -14.05
C ALA A 18 -0.74 -16.89 -14.16
N LEU A 19 -1.42 -16.67 -13.02
CA LEU A 19 -2.75 -16.05 -12.96
C LEU A 19 -2.78 -14.61 -13.48
N LEU A 20 -1.65 -13.91 -13.54
CA LEU A 20 -1.57 -12.54 -14.08
C LEU A 20 -1.12 -12.52 -15.54
N ALA A 21 -0.43 -13.57 -16.01
CA ALA A 21 0.16 -13.65 -17.35
C ALA A 21 -0.70 -14.40 -18.40
N SER A 22 -1.72 -15.16 -18.01
CA SER A 22 -2.44 -16.06 -18.92
C SER A 22 -3.50 -15.44 -19.86
N ASP A 23 -3.60 -14.11 -19.97
CA ASP A 23 -4.63 -13.44 -20.81
C ASP A 23 -4.05 -12.77 -22.07
N GLY A 24 -2.92 -13.26 -22.59
CA GLY A 24 -2.32 -12.75 -23.82
C GLY A 24 -1.98 -13.88 -24.79
N ASP A 25 -2.99 -14.56 -25.34
CA ASP A 25 -2.94 -15.18 -26.68
C ASP A 25 -4.27 -15.90 -26.96
N ASP A 26 -5.21 -15.19 -27.59
CA ASP A 26 -6.17 -15.83 -28.49
C ASP A 26 -6.66 -14.84 -29.54
N GLN A 27 -5.84 -14.59 -30.57
CA GLN A 27 -6.33 -14.28 -31.91
C GLN A 27 -5.42 -14.95 -32.94
N GLY A 28 -5.91 -16.09 -33.45
CA GLY A 28 -5.34 -16.71 -34.63
C GLY A 28 -5.61 -15.87 -35.88
N ALA A 29 -4.56 -15.59 -36.64
CA ALA A 29 -4.58 -15.48 -38.11
C ALA A 29 -3.15 -15.43 -38.67
N GLN A 30 -2.85 -16.33 -39.60
CA GLN A 30 -1.77 -16.23 -40.60
C GLN A 30 -2.38 -16.70 -41.94
N PRO A 31 -1.75 -16.44 -43.11
CA PRO A 31 -0.97 -15.27 -43.54
C PRO A 31 -1.36 -14.82 -44.98
N SER A 32 -1.00 -13.61 -45.42
CA SER A 32 -0.87 -13.36 -46.87
C SER A 32 0.15 -12.26 -47.24
N SER A 33 1.05 -12.68 -48.13
CA SER A 33 2.01 -12.00 -49.01
C SER A 33 1.82 -10.51 -49.39
N ALA A 34 2.98 -9.83 -49.40
CA ALA A 34 3.57 -8.95 -50.44
C ALA A 34 2.71 -7.84 -51.09
N GLU A 35 3.19 -6.59 -51.02
CA GLU A 35 3.78 -5.86 -52.16
C GLU A 35 4.26 -4.44 -51.74
N ASP A 36 5.35 -4.02 -52.35
CA ASP A 36 6.00 -2.70 -52.22
C ASP A 36 5.18 -1.58 -52.86
N THR A 37 5.26 -0.36 -52.33
CA THR A 37 5.26 0.85 -53.17
C THR A 37 5.84 2.06 -52.41
N GLU A 38 6.89 2.64 -52.98
CA GLU A 38 7.42 3.97 -52.69
C GLU A 38 6.47 5.07 -53.23
N GLY A 39 6.49 6.27 -52.63
CA GLY A 39 6.22 7.52 -53.36
C GLY A 39 5.38 8.58 -52.64
N ASP A 40 6.08 9.63 -52.20
CA ASP A 40 5.73 11.07 -52.23
C ASP A 40 4.60 11.69 -51.39
N ASP A 41 5.07 12.63 -50.57
CA ASP A 41 4.69 14.04 -50.53
C ASP A 41 3.39 14.48 -49.82
N GLY A 42 3.62 14.92 -48.58
CA GLY A 42 3.32 16.31 -48.24
C GLY A 42 1.91 16.58 -47.77
N PHE A 43 1.70 16.52 -46.45
CA PHE A 43 0.87 17.49 -45.73
C PHE A 43 1.14 17.41 -44.22
N GLU A 44 1.33 18.57 -43.59
CA GLU A 44 1.31 18.81 -42.13
C GLU A 44 2.60 18.60 -41.32
N ASN A 45 3.66 19.28 -41.77
CA ASN A 45 4.61 19.92 -40.86
C ASN A 45 3.99 21.20 -40.27
N ALA A 46 3.23 21.09 -39.17
CA ALA A 46 2.85 22.23 -38.32
C ALA A 46 2.21 21.79 -36.99
N PHE A 47 2.91 21.03 -36.14
CA PHE A 47 2.54 20.97 -34.71
C PHE A 47 3.72 20.73 -33.74
N PHE A 48 4.96 20.64 -34.26
CA PHE A 48 6.17 20.48 -33.46
C PHE A 48 7.11 21.67 -33.69
N SER A 49 6.71 22.84 -33.21
CA SER A 49 7.63 23.96 -33.00
C SER A 49 7.08 24.85 -31.89
N GLY A 50 7.63 24.70 -30.69
CA GLY A 50 7.28 25.56 -29.55
C GLY A 50 6.82 24.84 -28.28
N ILE A 51 7.43 23.70 -27.93
CA ILE A 51 7.53 23.38 -26.50
C ILE A 51 8.88 23.94 -26.08
N ASP A 52 8.84 25.17 -25.57
CA ASP A 52 9.90 25.67 -24.71
C ASP A 52 10.13 24.60 -23.64
N LEU A 53 11.29 23.94 -23.71
CA LEU A 53 11.84 23.24 -22.57
C LEU A 53 12.20 24.33 -21.57
N GLU A 54 11.18 24.85 -20.88
CA GLU A 54 11.39 25.44 -19.57
C GLU A 54 12.05 24.32 -18.76
N GLU A 55 13.35 24.48 -18.60
CA GLU A 55 14.18 23.82 -17.60
C GLU A 55 13.43 23.96 -16.28
N GLU A 56 12.59 22.96 -15.97
CA GLU A 56 11.73 22.92 -14.80
C GLU A 56 12.68 23.04 -13.61
N ALA A 57 12.82 24.28 -13.11
CA ALA A 57 13.79 24.65 -12.11
C ALA A 57 13.69 23.61 -10.99
N ALA A 58 14.74 22.80 -10.87
CA ALA A 58 14.76 21.69 -9.95
C ALA A 58 14.39 22.24 -8.57
N ASP A 59 13.18 21.92 -8.13
CA ASP A 59 12.65 22.27 -6.82
C ASP A 59 13.52 21.55 -5.78
N HIS A 60 14.65 22.19 -5.45
CA HIS A 60 15.62 21.75 -4.46
C HIS A 60 15.03 21.97 -3.07
N ARG A 61 13.92 21.29 -2.76
CA ARG A 61 13.43 21.22 -1.39
C ARG A 61 14.45 20.45 -0.56
N PRO A 62 15.02 21.05 0.50
CA PRO A 62 15.87 20.31 1.40
C PRO A 62 15.06 19.15 2.00
N LEU A 63 15.67 17.95 2.04
CA LEU A 63 15.11 16.80 2.75
C LEU A 63 14.85 17.26 4.19
N GLU A 64 13.58 17.36 4.58
CA GLU A 64 13.20 17.73 5.94
C GLU A 64 13.86 16.73 6.90
N ALA A 65 14.64 17.23 7.85
CA ALA A 65 15.34 16.38 8.82
C ALA A 65 14.32 15.53 9.60
N PRO A 66 14.65 14.27 9.93
CA PRO A 66 13.71 13.41 10.64
C PRO A 66 13.38 13.99 12.02
N VAL A 67 12.09 14.08 12.32
CA VAL A 67 11.57 14.54 13.62
C VAL A 67 12.11 13.63 14.73
N ASN A 68 12.57 14.25 15.80
CA ASN A 68 13.15 13.63 16.98
C ASN A 68 12.48 14.16 18.26
N ALA A 69 12.79 13.57 19.41
CA ALA A 69 12.17 13.98 20.67
C ALA A 69 12.52 15.43 21.06
N SER A 70 13.74 15.90 20.79
CA SER A 70 14.15 17.28 21.13
C SER A 70 13.43 18.36 20.32
N ASP A 71 12.76 18.00 19.22
CA ASP A 71 11.92 18.95 18.48
C ASP A 71 10.66 19.34 19.27
N PHE A 72 10.31 18.58 20.31
CA PHE A 72 9.24 18.91 21.24
C PHE A 72 9.81 19.62 22.48
N GLY A 73 9.47 20.91 22.66
CA GLY A 73 9.93 21.70 23.81
C GLY A 73 9.34 21.27 25.16
N ASP A 74 8.23 20.53 25.16
CA ASP A 74 7.59 20.00 26.38
C ASP A 74 8.04 18.55 26.65
N PRO A 75 8.68 18.26 27.81
CA PRO A 75 9.08 16.90 28.21
C PRO A 75 7.96 15.85 28.14
N ARG A 76 6.70 16.25 28.33
CA ARG A 76 5.54 15.35 28.21
C ARG A 76 5.33 14.92 26.76
N LEU A 77 5.48 15.86 25.82
CA LEU A 77 5.39 15.56 24.39
C LEU A 77 6.58 14.73 23.91
N GLN A 78 7.79 14.96 24.46
CA GLN A 78 8.95 14.11 24.20
C GLN A 78 8.68 12.66 24.61
N PHE A 79 8.08 12.46 25.79
CA PHE A 79 7.69 11.15 26.28
C PHE A 79 6.65 10.48 25.38
N VAL A 80 5.59 11.22 24.99
CA VAL A 80 4.56 10.74 24.06
C VAL A 80 5.16 10.33 22.71
N PHE A 81 6.09 11.12 22.18
CA PHE A 81 6.79 10.83 20.93
C PHE A 81 7.61 9.56 21.00
N GLU A 82 8.50 9.43 22.00
CA GLU A 82 9.32 8.23 22.14
C GLU A 82 8.46 7.00 22.39
N ARG A 83 7.35 7.14 23.12
CA ARG A 83 6.42 6.03 23.35
C ARG A 83 5.72 5.58 22.08
N THR A 84 5.24 6.53 21.27
CA THR A 84 4.60 6.22 19.98
C THR A 84 5.58 5.53 19.03
N LYS A 85 6.80 6.04 18.96
CA LYS A 85 7.90 5.48 18.18
C LYS A 85 8.29 4.07 18.64
N GLU A 86 8.32 3.82 19.94
CA GLU A 86 8.58 2.49 20.51
C GLU A 86 7.49 1.47 20.11
N ASN A 87 6.21 1.83 20.22
CA ASN A 87 5.11 0.95 19.84
C ASN A 87 5.12 0.67 18.33
N ILE A 88 5.30 1.68 17.48
CA ILE A 88 5.40 1.49 16.01
C ILE A 88 6.61 0.60 15.66
N ARG A 89 7.77 0.82 16.29
CA ARG A 89 8.94 -0.07 16.11
C ARG A 89 8.66 -1.49 16.56
N THR A 90 7.97 -1.67 17.68
CA THR A 90 7.59 -2.99 18.18
C THR A 90 6.70 -3.71 17.16
N ALA A 91 5.72 -3.02 16.58
CA ALA A 91 4.87 -3.56 15.53
C ALA A 91 5.67 -3.99 14.29
N CYS A 92 6.59 -3.14 13.81
CA CYS A 92 7.25 -3.32 12.51
C CYS A 92 8.66 -3.94 12.55
N LYS A 93 9.22 -4.26 13.72
CA LYS A 93 10.53 -4.91 13.81
C LYS A 93 10.41 -6.41 13.55
N VAL A 94 11.21 -6.92 12.62
CA VAL A 94 11.21 -8.32 12.16
C VAL A 94 11.29 -9.31 13.32
N ASN A 95 12.21 -9.07 14.26
CA ASN A 95 12.50 -9.97 15.38
C ASN A 95 11.58 -9.79 16.60
N THR A 96 10.51 -8.99 16.52
CA THR A 96 9.54 -8.87 17.61
C THR A 96 8.75 -10.17 17.77
N LYS A 97 8.62 -10.66 19.01
CA LYS A 97 7.79 -11.84 19.32
C LYS A 97 6.29 -11.57 19.03
N PRO A 98 5.48 -12.60 18.73
CA PRO A 98 4.07 -12.42 18.37
C PRO A 98 3.23 -11.63 19.38
N GLY A 99 3.33 -11.94 20.68
CA GLY A 99 2.55 -11.26 21.73
C GLY A 99 2.79 -9.74 21.81
N PRO A 100 4.05 -9.28 21.97
CA PRO A 100 4.36 -7.85 21.94
C PRO A 100 3.95 -7.15 20.64
N ARG A 101 4.12 -7.81 19.49
CA ARG A 101 3.67 -7.26 18.19
C ARG A 101 2.15 -7.08 18.17
N LYS A 102 1.39 -8.10 18.60
CA LYS A 102 -0.08 -8.05 18.70
C LYS A 102 -0.54 -6.90 19.59
N ASN A 103 0.07 -6.74 20.77
CA ASN A 103 -0.27 -5.64 21.68
C ASN A 103 0.04 -4.26 21.07
N ALA A 104 1.16 -4.12 20.35
CA ALA A 104 1.50 -2.88 19.67
C ALA A 104 0.52 -2.57 18.52
N LEU A 105 0.17 -3.56 17.71
CA LEU A 105 -0.83 -3.40 16.65
C LEU A 105 -2.21 -3.06 17.20
N ARG A 106 -2.64 -3.74 18.28
CA ARG A 106 -3.87 -3.41 18.98
C ARG A 106 -3.88 -1.95 19.45
N TRP A 107 -2.78 -1.48 20.05
CA TRP A 107 -2.67 -0.09 20.47
C TRP A 107 -2.79 0.90 19.29
N ILE A 108 -2.20 0.58 18.14
CA ILE A 108 -2.24 1.44 16.93
C ILE A 108 -3.63 1.43 16.26
N PHE A 109 -4.24 0.25 16.14
CA PHE A 109 -5.42 0.06 15.29
C PHE A 109 -6.74 0.03 16.05
N VAL A 110 -6.78 -0.30 17.35
CA VAL A 110 -8.03 -0.34 18.13
C VAL A 110 -8.22 0.98 18.89
N PRO A 111 -9.25 1.78 18.56
CA PRO A 111 -9.55 3.03 19.27
C PRO A 111 -9.80 2.79 20.76
N GLY A 112 -9.32 3.70 21.60
CA GLY A 112 -9.48 3.60 23.04
C GLY A 112 -8.69 2.48 23.72
N SER A 113 -7.78 1.79 23.01
CA SER A 113 -6.91 0.79 23.63
C SER A 113 -5.73 1.47 24.32
N PRO A 114 -5.67 1.50 25.66
CA PRO A 114 -4.55 2.10 26.37
C PRO A 114 -3.32 1.20 26.33
N ASP A 115 -2.14 1.80 26.43
CA ASP A 115 -0.92 1.07 26.75
C ASP A 115 -0.71 0.96 28.28
N LYS A 116 0.45 0.44 28.70
CA LYS A 116 0.81 0.30 30.13
C LYS A 116 0.87 1.62 30.92
N TYR A 117 0.90 2.76 30.25
CA TYR A 117 0.89 4.10 30.86
C TYR A 117 -0.48 4.79 30.72
N SER A 118 -1.52 4.05 30.33
CA SER A 118 -2.84 4.61 30.04
C SER A 118 -2.84 5.63 28.90
N LEU A 119 -1.88 5.54 27.97
CA LEU A 119 -1.85 6.37 26.77
C LEU A 119 -2.57 5.67 25.63
N GLU A 120 -3.44 6.40 24.94
CA GLU A 120 -4.13 5.94 23.73
C GLU A 120 -3.44 6.50 22.49
N PHE A 121 -3.42 5.71 21.40
CA PHE A 121 -2.74 6.11 20.17
C PHE A 121 -3.29 7.41 19.56
N GLU A 122 -4.62 7.57 19.53
CA GLU A 122 -5.27 8.77 18.99
C GLU A 122 -4.86 10.03 19.77
N LEU A 123 -4.89 9.97 21.10
CA LEU A 123 -4.47 11.07 21.97
C LEU A 123 -2.99 11.41 21.77
N CYS A 124 -2.13 10.41 21.63
CA CYS A 124 -0.71 10.62 21.31
C CYS A 124 -0.53 11.32 19.96
N CYS A 125 -1.27 10.89 18.93
CA CYS A 125 -1.23 11.52 17.61
C CYS A 125 -1.67 12.99 17.68
N THR A 126 -2.80 13.27 18.33
CA THR A 126 -3.32 14.63 18.51
C THR A 126 -2.32 15.52 19.24
N ALA A 127 -1.72 15.03 20.33
CA ALA A 127 -0.75 15.79 21.12
C ALA A 127 0.51 16.16 20.31
N MET A 128 0.92 15.30 19.37
CA MET A 128 2.07 15.55 18.48
C MET A 128 1.70 16.29 17.19
N GLY A 129 0.42 16.63 16.96
CA GLY A 129 -0.05 17.17 15.68
C GLY A 129 0.06 16.19 14.51
N ALA A 130 0.15 14.88 14.80
CA ALA A 130 0.22 13.84 13.79
C ALA A 130 -1.19 13.36 13.40
N ARG A 131 -1.37 12.97 12.13
CA ARG A 131 -2.61 12.35 11.67
C ARG A 131 -2.56 10.83 11.92
N PRO A 132 -3.49 10.27 12.73
CA PRO A 132 -3.54 8.83 13.05
C PRO A 132 -3.60 7.95 11.81
N LEU A 133 -4.44 8.35 10.83
CA LEU A 133 -4.56 7.73 9.51
C LEU A 133 -3.20 7.51 8.82
N VAL A 134 -2.39 8.58 8.79
CA VAL A 134 -1.08 8.59 8.11
C VAL A 134 -0.14 7.61 8.80
N LEU A 135 -0.12 7.60 10.13
CA LEU A 135 0.72 6.68 10.91
C LEU A 135 0.29 5.21 10.76
N ARG A 136 -1.02 4.93 10.67
CA ARG A 136 -1.52 3.57 10.39
C ARG A 136 -1.14 3.10 9.00
N ALA A 137 -1.36 3.92 7.98
CA ALA A 137 -0.94 3.60 6.61
C ALA A 137 0.58 3.40 6.51
N ARG A 138 1.37 4.24 7.21
CA ARG A 138 2.81 4.06 7.29
C ARG A 138 3.21 2.78 8.01
N THR A 139 2.46 2.39 9.06
CA THR A 139 2.68 1.13 9.77
C THR A 139 2.46 -0.06 8.84
N GLN A 140 1.37 -0.08 8.08
CA GLN A 140 1.09 -1.10 7.06
C GLN A 140 2.21 -1.19 6.02
N TYR A 141 2.64 -0.05 5.48
CA TYR A 141 3.77 0.03 4.54
C TYR A 141 5.05 -0.57 5.12
N GLN A 142 5.35 -0.28 6.39
CA GLN A 142 6.56 -0.82 7.03
C GLN A 142 6.48 -2.32 7.30
N LEU A 143 5.29 -2.86 7.58
CA LEU A 143 5.09 -4.32 7.65
C LEU A 143 5.43 -4.98 6.30
N TRP A 144 4.95 -4.39 5.20
CA TRP A 144 5.29 -4.83 3.85
C TRP A 144 6.79 -4.77 3.57
N LYS A 145 7.43 -3.61 3.78
CA LYS A 145 8.89 -3.45 3.56
C LYS A 145 9.73 -4.41 4.40
N ALA A 146 9.28 -4.72 5.62
CA ALA A 146 9.95 -5.65 6.51
C ALA A 146 9.63 -7.13 6.21
N GLY A 147 8.70 -7.41 5.28
CA GLY A 147 8.24 -8.76 4.98
C GLY A 147 7.54 -9.46 6.14
N ILE A 148 6.87 -8.69 7.01
CA ILE A 148 6.21 -9.23 8.21
C ILE A 148 4.79 -9.68 7.87
N VAL A 149 4.60 -11.00 7.81
CA VAL A 149 3.29 -11.64 7.64
C VAL A 149 2.61 -11.81 9.00
N LEU A 150 1.37 -11.34 9.14
CA LEU A 150 0.58 -11.58 10.35
C LEU A 150 -0.15 -12.93 10.25
N PRO A 151 -0.06 -13.78 11.30
CA PRO A 151 -0.67 -15.11 11.29
C PRO A 151 -2.21 -15.05 11.38
N GLU A 152 -2.76 -13.93 11.84
CA GLU A 152 -4.19 -13.70 12.02
C GLU A 152 -4.53 -12.25 11.62
N PRO A 153 -5.80 -11.97 11.30
CA PRO A 153 -6.28 -10.59 11.11
C PRO A 153 -6.01 -9.72 12.34
N LEU A 154 -6.04 -8.41 12.14
CA LEU A 154 -6.09 -7.44 13.23
C LEU A 154 -7.34 -7.69 14.10
N ASP A 155 -7.29 -7.21 15.35
CA ASP A 155 -8.40 -7.40 16.30
C ASP A 155 -9.72 -6.87 15.72
N LEU A 156 -10.85 -7.51 16.06
CA LEU A 156 -12.18 -7.18 15.54
C LEU A 156 -12.56 -5.69 15.70
N LEU A 157 -12.08 -5.05 16.76
CA LEU A 157 -12.33 -3.63 17.07
C LEU A 157 -11.33 -2.68 16.40
N SER A 158 -10.50 -3.18 15.49
CA SER A 158 -9.57 -2.36 14.73
C SER A 158 -10.32 -1.43 13.79
N VAL A 159 -9.77 -0.24 13.57
CA VAL A 159 -10.31 0.68 12.57
C VAL A 159 -10.32 0.02 11.19
N SER A 160 -11.48 0.04 10.53
CA SER A 160 -11.63 -0.30 9.11
C SER A 160 -10.82 0.64 8.23
N LEU A 161 -10.77 0.33 6.94
CA LEU A 161 -10.15 1.17 5.92
C LEU A 161 -10.68 2.61 6.05
N PRO A 162 -9.80 3.58 6.34
CA PRO A 162 -10.25 4.94 6.56
C PRO A 162 -10.95 5.54 5.34
N HIS A 163 -11.98 6.37 5.61
CA HIS A 163 -12.82 6.96 4.57
C HIS A 163 -12.03 7.71 3.49
N ALA A 164 -10.93 8.38 3.87
CA ALA A 164 -10.06 9.07 2.92
C ALA A 164 -9.55 8.14 1.80
N PHE A 165 -9.12 6.92 2.13
CA PHE A 165 -8.68 5.94 1.12
C PHE A 165 -9.85 5.34 0.36
N THR A 166 -10.98 5.12 1.03
CA THR A 166 -12.20 4.64 0.36
C THR A 166 -12.64 5.61 -0.73
N SER A 167 -12.72 6.91 -0.41
CA SER A 167 -13.09 7.96 -1.36
C SER A 167 -12.07 8.11 -2.49
N GLU A 168 -10.79 7.96 -2.18
CA GLU A 168 -9.71 7.99 -3.17
C GLU A 168 -9.80 6.81 -4.16
N ILE A 169 -10.00 5.58 -3.65
CA ILE A 169 -10.24 4.38 -4.47
C ILE A 169 -11.47 4.56 -5.36
N MET A 170 -12.58 5.07 -4.81
CA MET A 170 -13.80 5.32 -5.57
C MET A 170 -13.63 6.41 -6.63
N THR A 171 -12.80 7.41 -6.38
CA THR A 171 -12.56 8.51 -7.32
C THR A 171 -11.64 8.07 -8.47
N ILE A 172 -10.62 7.26 -8.19
CA ILE A 172 -9.62 6.83 -9.17
C ILE A 172 -10.09 5.60 -9.95
N ILE A 173 -10.63 4.59 -9.26
CA ILE A 173 -10.97 3.30 -9.85
C ILE A 173 -12.48 3.18 -10.12
N GLY A 174 -13.33 3.74 -9.26
CA GLY A 174 -14.79 3.74 -9.47
C GLY A 174 -15.49 2.41 -9.18
N LEU A 175 -14.82 1.45 -8.54
CA LEU A 175 -15.35 0.10 -8.29
C LEU A 175 -15.49 -0.19 -6.78
N GLU A 176 -16.71 -0.47 -6.33
CA GLU A 176 -17.00 -0.81 -4.93
C GLU A 176 -16.30 -2.11 -4.48
N ALA A 177 -16.16 -3.08 -5.39
CA ALA A 177 -15.40 -4.30 -5.16
C ALA A 177 -13.96 -4.02 -4.71
N CYS A 178 -13.32 -2.97 -5.23
CA CYS A 178 -11.98 -2.55 -4.84
C CYS A 178 -11.94 -2.01 -3.41
N VAL A 179 -12.97 -1.28 -2.98
CA VAL A 179 -13.09 -0.80 -1.60
C VAL A 179 -13.22 -1.99 -0.64
N GLY A 180 -14.14 -2.91 -0.92
CA GLY A 180 -14.34 -4.10 -0.09
C GLY A 180 -13.08 -4.96 0.01
N LEU A 181 -12.38 -5.16 -1.11
CA LEU A 181 -11.14 -5.92 -1.13
C LEU A 181 -10.00 -5.20 -0.39
N ALA A 182 -9.89 -3.87 -0.55
CA ALA A 182 -8.92 -3.07 0.18
C ALA A 182 -9.14 -3.09 1.69
N ASP A 183 -10.40 -3.06 2.16
CA ASP A 183 -10.74 -3.18 3.58
C ASP A 183 -10.35 -4.54 4.16
N MET A 184 -10.57 -5.63 3.42
CA MET A 184 -10.11 -6.96 3.83
C MET A 184 -8.58 -7.01 3.97
N ILE A 185 -7.84 -6.48 3.00
CA ILE A 185 -6.37 -6.44 3.05
C ILE A 185 -5.89 -5.55 4.19
N TRP A 186 -6.54 -4.40 4.41
CA TRP A 186 -6.24 -3.51 5.53
C TRP A 186 -6.41 -4.21 6.88
N SER A 187 -7.49 -4.98 7.03
CA SER A 187 -7.79 -5.75 8.25
C SER A 187 -6.84 -6.92 8.48
N TRP A 188 -6.13 -7.40 7.46
CA TRP A 188 -5.19 -8.52 7.58
C TRP A 188 -3.88 -8.27 6.81
N PRO A 189 -2.97 -7.46 7.39
CA PRO A 189 -1.65 -7.21 6.81
C PRO A 189 -0.88 -8.52 6.56
N GLY A 190 -0.56 -8.79 5.31
CA GLY A 190 0.13 -10.02 4.91
C GLY A 190 -0.82 -11.21 4.68
N ILE A 191 -2.10 -10.98 4.38
CA ILE A 191 -3.00 -12.04 3.93
C ILE A 191 -2.50 -12.69 2.63
N SER A 192 -2.61 -14.02 2.52
CA SER A 192 -2.29 -14.71 1.26
C SER A 192 -3.40 -14.51 0.21
N GLY A 193 -3.03 -14.53 -1.07
CA GLY A 193 -4.00 -14.39 -2.16
C GLY A 193 -5.09 -15.48 -2.14
N VAL A 194 -4.75 -16.70 -1.73
CA VAL A 194 -5.70 -17.82 -1.63
C VAL A 194 -6.76 -17.55 -0.55
N PHE A 195 -6.34 -17.09 0.64
CA PHE A 195 -7.28 -16.75 1.72
C PHE A 195 -8.11 -15.52 1.39
N LEU A 196 -7.50 -14.50 0.77
CA LEU A 196 -8.19 -13.29 0.37
C LEU A 196 -9.29 -13.61 -0.65
N ARG A 197 -8.98 -14.39 -1.70
CA ARG A 197 -9.95 -14.80 -2.71
C ARG A 197 -11.16 -15.52 -2.11
N LYS A 198 -10.89 -16.53 -1.27
CA LYS A 198 -11.97 -17.27 -0.60
C LYS A 198 -12.84 -16.34 0.24
N ARG A 199 -12.22 -15.45 1.01
CA ARG A 199 -12.92 -14.50 1.87
C ARG A 199 -13.72 -13.46 1.07
N SER A 200 -13.19 -12.99 -0.05
CA SER A 200 -13.91 -12.06 -0.93
C SER A 200 -15.11 -12.72 -1.59
N GLN A 201 -15.02 -14.00 -1.94
CA GLN A 201 -16.18 -14.76 -2.42
C GLN A 201 -17.23 -14.91 -1.32
N ASP A 202 -16.81 -15.34 -0.12
CA ASP A 202 -17.73 -15.62 0.99
C ASP A 202 -18.46 -14.37 1.51
N ILE A 203 -17.79 -13.20 1.50
CA ILE A 203 -18.30 -11.97 2.12
C ILE A 203 -18.83 -10.97 1.09
N LEU A 204 -18.13 -10.79 -0.04
CA LEU A 204 -18.51 -9.81 -1.07
C LEU A 204 -19.24 -10.45 -2.25
N GLY A 205 -19.31 -11.77 -2.32
CA GLY A 205 -19.90 -12.48 -3.46
C GLY A 205 -19.11 -12.32 -4.75
N LEU A 206 -17.82 -11.95 -4.67
CA LEU A 206 -16.97 -11.78 -5.86
C LEU A 206 -16.66 -13.14 -6.49
N ASP A 207 -16.93 -13.26 -7.78
CA ASP A 207 -16.44 -14.36 -8.60
C ASP A 207 -14.94 -14.20 -8.91
N GLU A 208 -14.35 -15.20 -9.57
CA GLU A 208 -12.92 -15.21 -9.88
C GLU A 208 -12.51 -13.99 -10.73
N GLN A 209 -13.34 -13.63 -11.71
CA GLN A 209 -13.05 -12.51 -12.60
C GLN A 209 -13.11 -11.17 -11.88
N GLY A 210 -14.15 -10.96 -11.05
CA GLY A 210 -14.30 -9.76 -10.22
C GLY A 210 -13.16 -9.62 -9.21
N TYR A 211 -12.76 -10.72 -8.57
CA TYR A 211 -11.60 -10.74 -7.67
C TYR A 211 -10.30 -10.35 -8.40
N ARG A 212 -9.99 -11.01 -9.54
CA ARG A 212 -8.78 -10.73 -10.32
C ARG A 212 -8.74 -9.28 -10.81
N MET A 213 -9.86 -8.78 -11.32
CA MET A 213 -9.98 -7.40 -11.78
C MET A 213 -9.77 -6.41 -10.64
N ALA A 214 -10.48 -6.56 -9.51
CA ALA A 214 -10.37 -5.64 -8.39
C ALA A 214 -8.95 -5.62 -7.80
N LEU A 215 -8.31 -6.78 -7.65
CA LEU A 215 -6.94 -6.86 -7.15
C LEU A 215 -5.96 -6.21 -8.12
N ARG A 216 -6.09 -6.46 -9.43
CA ARG A 216 -5.26 -5.85 -10.47
C ARG A 216 -5.35 -4.33 -10.41
N GLU A 217 -6.55 -3.77 -10.33
CA GLU A 217 -6.75 -2.32 -10.26
C GLU A 217 -6.16 -1.71 -8.99
N LEU A 218 -6.33 -2.34 -7.84
CA LEU A 218 -5.72 -1.89 -6.58
C LEU A 218 -4.18 -1.88 -6.63
N MET A 219 -3.58 -2.88 -7.29
CA MET A 219 -2.13 -2.97 -7.45
C MET A 219 -1.61 -1.97 -8.48
N ALA A 220 -2.28 -1.84 -9.64
CA ALA A 220 -1.92 -0.90 -10.70
C ALA A 220 -1.94 0.55 -10.22
N ASN A 221 -2.88 0.89 -9.33
CA ASN A 221 -3.00 2.22 -8.74
C ASN A 221 -2.15 2.40 -7.46
N GLY A 222 -1.39 1.38 -7.06
CA GLY A 222 -0.42 1.47 -5.96
C GLY A 222 -1.01 1.44 -4.54
N PHE A 223 -2.29 1.10 -4.38
CA PHE A 223 -2.94 0.92 -3.07
C PHE A 223 -2.51 -0.36 -2.38
N VAL A 224 -2.28 -1.41 -3.16
CA VAL A 224 -1.91 -2.74 -2.67
C VAL A 224 -0.56 -3.13 -3.24
N ALA A 225 0.27 -3.75 -2.41
CA ALA A 225 1.51 -4.39 -2.86
C ALA A 225 1.56 -5.86 -2.44
N SER A 226 2.22 -6.65 -3.28
CA SER A 226 2.58 -8.03 -2.99
C SER A 226 4.00 -8.12 -2.43
N GLY A 227 4.23 -9.02 -1.49
CA GLY A 227 5.55 -9.37 -0.99
C GLY A 227 5.49 -10.71 -0.25
N HIS A 228 6.46 -11.61 -0.50
CA HIS A 228 6.49 -12.96 0.09
C HIS A 228 5.17 -13.74 -0.09
N ALA A 229 4.60 -13.71 -1.31
CA ALA A 229 3.29 -14.31 -1.65
C ALA A 229 2.08 -13.79 -0.83
N CYS A 230 2.25 -12.67 -0.14
CA CYS A 230 1.22 -12.04 0.69
C CYS A 230 0.91 -10.62 0.21
N LEU A 231 -0.26 -10.10 0.59
CA LEU A 231 -0.79 -8.82 0.17
C LEU A 231 -0.88 -7.83 1.33
N TYR A 232 -0.61 -6.56 1.04
CA TYR A 232 -0.59 -5.47 2.02
C TYR A 232 -1.24 -4.22 1.44
N PHE A 233 -2.03 -3.52 2.25
CA PHE A 233 -2.56 -2.22 1.89
C PHE A 233 -1.53 -1.15 2.24
N ILE A 234 -0.92 -0.53 1.24
CA ILE A 234 0.19 0.41 1.43
C ILE A 234 -0.17 1.86 1.07
N ALA A 235 -1.45 2.12 0.77
CA ALA A 235 -2.03 3.39 0.34
C ALA A 235 -1.46 3.94 -0.97
N ARG A 236 -0.17 4.29 -1.01
CA ARG A 236 0.57 4.64 -2.23
C ARG A 236 1.97 4.09 -2.13
N ASN A 237 2.42 3.40 -3.18
CA ASN A 237 3.73 2.79 -3.20
C ASN A 237 4.84 3.78 -3.62
N PRO A 238 5.69 4.27 -2.71
CA PRO A 238 6.81 5.13 -3.10
C PRO A 238 7.83 4.37 -3.96
N ASP A 239 7.91 3.04 -3.84
CA ASP A 239 8.84 2.24 -4.65
C ASP A 239 8.43 2.20 -6.15
N LEU A 240 7.19 2.61 -6.50
CA LEU A 240 6.73 2.76 -7.88
C LEU A 240 6.84 4.19 -8.42
N MET A 241 7.29 5.13 -7.59
CA MET A 241 7.37 6.55 -7.96
C MET A 241 8.69 6.87 -8.67
N THR A 242 8.65 7.79 -9.62
CA THR A 242 9.86 8.35 -10.23
C THR A 242 10.65 9.17 -9.21
N ALA A 243 11.95 9.41 -9.49
CA ALA A 243 12.78 10.25 -8.61
C ALA A 243 12.19 11.65 -8.37
N ALA A 244 11.52 12.23 -9.38
CA ALA A 244 10.83 13.52 -9.26
C ALA A 244 9.61 13.44 -8.34
N GLN A 245 8.80 12.38 -8.49
CA GLN A 245 7.63 12.13 -7.63
C GLN A 245 8.04 11.86 -6.18
N LEU A 246 9.10 11.07 -5.96
CA LEU A 246 9.64 10.78 -4.63
C LEU A 246 10.11 12.05 -3.88
N ARG A 247 10.71 13.01 -4.59
CA ARG A 247 11.12 14.29 -3.98
C ARG A 247 9.93 15.12 -3.49
N ARG A 248 8.78 14.99 -4.15
CA ARG A 248 7.53 15.69 -3.79
C ARG A 248 6.65 14.86 -2.85
N PHE A 249 6.95 13.58 -2.68
CA PHE A 249 6.15 12.66 -1.88
C PHE A 249 6.34 12.89 -0.39
N SER A 250 5.22 13.04 0.31
CA SER A 250 5.17 12.98 1.76
C SER A 250 3.90 12.24 2.16
N PHE A 251 4.02 11.21 2.99
CA PHE A 251 2.87 10.50 3.54
C PHE A 251 1.86 11.44 4.22
N SER A 252 2.32 12.55 4.81
CA SER A 252 1.41 13.54 5.38
C SER A 252 0.70 14.32 4.26
N ARG A 253 1.41 14.80 3.24
CA ARG A 253 0.82 15.62 2.16
C ARG A 253 0.09 14.79 1.09
N SER A 254 0.30 13.47 1.02
CA SER A 254 -0.23 12.63 -0.06
C SER A 254 -1.61 12.06 0.20
N ILE A 255 -2.11 12.15 1.43
CA ILE A 255 -3.37 11.50 1.85
C ILE A 255 -4.57 12.46 1.77
N HIS A 256 -4.31 13.77 1.66
CA HIS A 256 -5.27 14.77 1.19
C HIS A 256 -4.53 15.60 0.15
N GLY A 257 -5.08 15.72 -1.06
CA GLY A 257 -4.61 16.75 -1.98
C GLY A 257 -4.78 18.09 -1.29
N ASP A 258 -3.67 18.75 -0.95
CA ASP A 258 -3.69 20.18 -0.71
C ASP A 258 -4.06 20.82 -2.07
N THR A 259 -5.35 21.01 -2.30
CA THR A 259 -5.88 22.00 -3.25
C THR A 259 -5.80 23.37 -2.63
#